data_AF-A0A0M2NGB5-F1
#
_entry.id   AF-A0A0M2NGB5-F1
#
_cell.length_a   1.000
_cell.length_b   1.000
_cell.length_c   1.000
_cell.angle_alpha   90.00
_cell.angle_beta   90.00
_cell.angle_gamma   90.00
#
_symmetry.space_group_name_H-M   'P 1'
#
loop_
_entity.id
_entity.type
_entity.pdbx_description
1 polymer ?
#
loop_
_entity_poly.entity_id
_entity_poly.type
_entity_poly.pdbx_seq_one_letter_code
_entity_poly.pdbx_strand_id
1 'polypeptide(L)' 'MQDIKARLARLDKSQTKLLKALHRRGFPRLSYVMLNDYINEKRLGKQGDEVLKESDRIISEWEKQESA' A
#
# COMPACT_ATOMS: atom_id res chain seq x y z
N MET A 1 -11.68 6.04 2.64
CA MET A 1 -10.59 5.25 2.05
C MET A 1 -11.17 3.90 1.66
N GLN A 2 -11.09 3.48 0.40
CA GLN A 2 -11.39 2.07 0.09
C GLN A 2 -10.33 1.19 0.78
N ASP A 3 -10.75 0.05 1.32
CA ASP A 3 -9.86 -0.88 2.01
C ASP A 3 -8.74 -1.33 1.05
N ILE A 4 -7.49 -0.96 1.35
CA ILE A 4 -6.28 -1.33 0.59
C ILE A 4 -6.27 -2.85 0.34
N LYS A 5 -6.70 -3.66 1.32
CA LYS A 5 -6.75 -5.12 1.17
C LYS A 5 -7.74 -5.56 0.11
N ALA A 6 -8.93 -4.95 0.08
CA ALA A 6 -9.95 -5.25 -0.91
C ALA A 6 -9.48 -4.91 -2.33
N ARG A 7 -8.81 -3.77 -2.50
CA ARG A 7 -8.27 -3.37 -3.81
C ARG A 7 -7.13 -4.26 -4.28
N LEU A 8 -6.21 -4.61 -3.37
CA LEU A 8 -5.16 -5.58 -3.64
C LEU A 8 -5.73 -6.95 -4.08
N ALA A 9 -6.77 -7.43 -3.40
CA ALA A 9 -7.44 -8.68 -3.75
C ALA A 9 -8.10 -8.63 -5.13
N ARG A 10 -8.75 -7.52 -5.50
CA ARG A 10 -9.35 -7.34 -6.84
C ARG A 10 -8.32 -7.40 -7.97
N LEU A 11 -7.10 -6.92 -7.72
CA LEU A 11 -5.99 -6.90 -8.69
C LEU A 11 -5.13 -8.16 -8.65
N ASP A 12 -5.47 -9.16 -7.83
CA ASP A 12 -4.62 -10.32 -7.53
C ASP A 12 -3.17 -9.92 -7.15
N LYS A 13 -3.04 -8.87 -6.32
CA LYS A 13 -1.75 -8.37 -5.82
C LYS A 13 -1.63 -8.64 -4.33
N SER A 14 -0.45 -9.04 -3.88
CA SER A 14 -0.18 -9.25 -2.45
C SER A 14 0.31 -7.97 -1.76
N GLN A 15 0.11 -7.89 -0.44
CA GLN A 15 0.72 -6.85 0.38
C GLN A 15 2.26 -6.85 0.30
N THR A 16 2.89 -7.99 0.07
CA THR A 16 4.34 -8.09 -0.17
C THR A 16 4.74 -7.37 -1.47
N LYS A 17 3.91 -7.45 -2.51
CA LYS A 17 4.15 -6.73 -3.78
C LYS A 17 3.98 -5.22 -3.57
N LEU A 18 2.98 -4.80 -2.80
CA LEU A 18 2.83 -3.41 -2.37
C LEU A 18 4.04 -2.91 -1.57
N LEU A 19 4.53 -3.71 -0.61
CA LEU A 19 5.72 -3.38 0.17
C LEU A 19 6.95 -3.16 -0.71
N LYS A 20 7.19 -4.06 -1.69
CA LYS A 20 8.28 -3.90 -2.66
C LYS A 20 8.14 -2.63 -3.50
N ALA A 21 6.92 -2.25 -3.88
CA ALA A 21 6.68 -1.01 -4.60
C ALA A 21 6.94 0.22 -3.72
N LEU A 22 6.49 0.20 -2.47
CA LEU A 22 6.77 1.26 -1.48
C LEU A 22 8.27 1.41 -1.22
N HIS A 23 9.04 0.33 -1.17
CA HIS A 23 10.50 0.38 -1.08
C HIS A 23 11.12 1.14 -2.25
N ARG A 24 10.63 0.92 -3.47
CA ARG A 24 11.07 1.64 -4.68
C ARG A 24 10.62 3.11 -4.69
N ARG A 25 9.56 3.46 -3.95
CA ARG A 25 9.00 4.82 -3.83
C ARG A 25 9.57 5.65 -2.68
N GLY A 26 10.58 5.14 -1.96
CA GLY A 26 11.28 5.90 -0.91
C GLY A 26 10.98 5.47 0.52
N PHE A 27 10.33 4.31 0.72
CA PHE A 27 10.10 3.74 2.05
C PHE A 27 10.96 2.48 2.33
N PRO A 28 12.29 2.48 2.13
CA PRO A 28 13.11 1.26 2.14
C PRO A 28 13.17 0.55 3.51
N ARG A 29 12.91 1.28 4.60
CA ARG A 29 12.93 0.73 5.98
C ARG A 29 11.56 0.25 6.45
N LEU A 30 10.53 0.36 5.61
CA LEU A 30 9.19 -0.12 5.96
C LEU A 30 9.20 -1.64 6.05
N SER A 31 8.78 -2.18 7.19
CA SER A 31 8.61 -3.63 7.35
C SER A 31 7.20 -4.06 6.98
N TYR A 32 7.02 -5.36 6.70
CA TYR A 32 5.70 -5.93 6.46
C TYR A 32 4.75 -5.73 7.65
N VAL A 33 5.25 -5.91 8.87
CA VAL A 33 4.47 -5.73 10.10
C VAL A 33 4.01 -4.28 10.23
N MET A 34 4.89 -3.30 10.02
CA MET A 34 4.53 -1.88 10.06
C MET A 34 3.49 -1.53 8.97
N LEU A 35 3.68 -2.00 7.74
CA LEU A 35 2.71 -1.78 6.67
C LEU A 35 1.34 -2.37 7.04
N ASN A 36 1.32 -3.59 7.60
CA ASN A 36 0.08 -4.20 8.05
C ASN A 36 -0.56 -3.41 9.21
N ASP A 37 0.21 -2.91 10.17
CA ASP A 37 -0.31 -2.08 11.26
C ASP A 37 -0.92 -0.77 10.74
N TYR A 38 -0.31 -0.15 9.73
CA TYR A 38 -0.83 1.06 9.08
C TYR A 38 -2.13 0.77 8.32
N ILE A 39 -2.18 -0.31 7.54
CA ILE A 39 -3.38 -0.71 6.79
C ILE A 39 -4.55 -1.03 7.74
N ASN A 40 -4.28 -1.57 8.93
CA ASN A 40 -5.31 -1.86 9.93
C ASN A 40 -5.54 -0.72 10.93
N GLU A 41 -5.02 0.49 10.67
CA GLU A 41 -5.17 1.69 11.50
C GLU A 41 -4.72 1.52 12.96
N LYS A 42 -3.88 0.52 13.26
CA LYS A 42 -3.38 0.23 14.62
C LYS A 42 -2.31 1.20 15.09
N ARG A 43 -1.64 1.88 14.15
CA ARG A 43 -0.54 2.81 14.43
C ARG A 43 -0.50 3.95 13.42
N LEU A 44 -1.37 4.93 13.60
CA LEU A 44 -1.41 6.12 12.74
C LEU A 44 -0.54 7.25 13.29
N GLY A 45 0.11 7.95 12.38
CA GLY A 45 1.05 9.04 12.61
C GLY A 45 1.59 9.50 11.27
N LYS A 46 2.35 10.61 11.22
CA LYS A 46 2.76 11.23 9.96
C LYS A 46 3.36 10.26 8.92
N GLN A 47 4.18 9.30 9.37
CA GLN A 47 4.74 8.28 8.49
C GLN A 47 3.69 7.27 7.99
N GLY A 48 2.75 6.86 8.84
CA GLY A 48 1.66 5.96 8.46
C GLY A 48 0.76 6.59 7.40
N ASP A 49 0.41 7.87 7.58
CA ASP A 49 -0.42 8.60 6.62
C ASP A 49 0.25 8.72 5.24
N GLU A 50 1.54 9.04 5.22
CA GLU A 50 2.34 9.09 3.99
C GLU A 50 2.42 7.71 3.30
N VAL A 51 2.61 6.64 4.06
CA VAL A 51 2.64 5.26 3.53
C VAL A 51 1.28 4.86 2.95
N LEU A 52 0.18 5.19 3.63
CA LEU A 52 -1.17 4.88 3.14
C LEU A 52 -1.49 5.68 1.87
N LYS A 53 -1.10 6.96 1.82
CA LYS A 53 -1.26 7.81 0.64
C LYS A 53 -0.46 7.32 -0.56
N GLU A 54 0.80 6.89 -0.35
CA GLU A 54 1.58 6.32 -1.44
C GLU A 54 1.07 4.92 -1.85
N SER A 55 0.56 4.14 -0.89
CA SER A 55 -0.09 2.86 -1.19
C SER A 55 -1.30 3.04 -2.10
N ASP A 56 -2.14 4.05 -1.80
CA ASP A 56 -3.31 4.41 -2.61
C ASP A 56 -2.91 4.75 -4.06
N ARG A 57 -1.87 5.58 -4.21
CA ARG A 57 -1.31 5.94 -5.54
C ARG A 57 -0.83 4.73 -6.32
N ILE A 58 -0.02 3.86 -5.70
CA ILE A 58 0.51 2.66 -6.35
C ILE A 58 -0.62 1.75 -6.83
N ILE A 59 -1.63 1.53 -5.98
CA ILE A 59 -2.76 0.67 -6.33
C ILE A 59 -3.58 1.31 -7.46
N SER A 60 -3.81 2.62 -7.43
CA SER A 60 -4.49 3.33 -8.52
C SER A 60 -3.73 3.29 -9.84
N GLU A 61 -2.39 3.30 -9.82
CA GLU A 61 -1.59 3.08 -11.03
C GLU A 61 -1.78 1.66 -11.58
N TRP A 62 -1.82 0.64 -10.71
CA TRP A 62 -2.11 -0.74 -11.13
C TRP A 62 -3.52 -0.91 -11.69
N GLU A 63 -4.53 -0.31 -11.05
CA GLU A 63 -5.92 -0.33 -11.54
C GLU A 63 -6.05 0.27 -12.94
N LYS A 64 -5.30 1.36 -13.22
CA LYS A 64 -5.28 1.99 -14.54
C LYS A 64 -4.59 1.13 -15.60
N GLN A 65 -3.55 0.39 -15.22
CA GLN A 65 -2.84 -0.51 -16.12
C GLN A 65 -3.66 -1.75 -16.49
N GLU A 66 -4.49 -2.26 -15.59
CA GLU A 66 -5.38 -3.40 -15.90
C GLU A 66 -6.67 -3.01 -16.63
N SER A 67 -7.04 -1.72 -16.60
CA SER A 67 -8.18 -1.18 -17.35
C SER A 67 -7.82 -0.74 -18.79
N ALA A 68 -6.55 -0.87 -19.18
CA ALA A 68 -6.02 -0.52 -20.50
C ALA A 68 -5.66 -1.78 -21.30
#